data_AF-A0A9E6AIG1-F1
#
_entry.id   AF-A0A9E6AIG1-F1
#
_cell.length_a   1.000
_cell.length_b   1.000
_cell.length_c   1.000
_cell.angle_alpha   90.00
_cell.angle_beta   90.00
_cell.angle_gamma   90.00
#
_symmetry.space_group_name_H-M   'P 1'
#
loop_
_entity.id
_entity.type
_entity.pdbx_description
1 polymer ?
#
loop_
_entity_poly.entity_id
_entity_poly.type
_entity_poly.pdbx_seq_one_letter_code
_entity_poly.pdbx_strand_id
1 'polypeptide(L)'
;MDNDFMSVLAVIPARGGSKGIPRKNLRPLAGRPLLGWVIQACQQSKSVDRVVVSTDSEEIAVVARRLGAEVILRDPKLAEDVVTLDPVIHDAVT
;
A
#
# COMPACT_ATOMS: atom_id res chain seq x y z
N MET A 1 4.10 10.63 -30.36
CA MET A 1 3.21 9.47 -30.21
C MET A 1 3.17 9.20 -28.74
N ASP A 2 2.13 9.68 -28.08
CA ASP A 2 1.96 9.49 -26.65
C ASP A 2 1.71 8.00 -26.40
N ASN A 3 2.38 7.45 -25.40
CA ASN A 3 2.39 6.02 -25.13
C ASN A 3 1.06 5.62 -24.47
N ASP A 4 -0.01 5.53 -25.27
CA ASP A 4 -1.42 5.34 -24.88
C ASP A 4 -1.72 3.94 -24.27
N PHE A 5 -0.68 3.17 -23.93
CA PHE A 5 -0.78 1.80 -23.40
C PHE A 5 -0.04 1.57 -22.08
N MET A 6 0.63 2.58 -21.51
CA MET A 6 1.40 2.40 -20.28
C MET A 6 0.58 2.75 -19.05
N SER A 7 -0.01 1.74 -18.42
CA SER A 7 -0.70 1.92 -17.14
C SER A 7 0.29 1.91 -15.98
N VAL A 8 0.18 2.89 -15.09
CA VAL A 8 1.01 3.06 -13.89
C VAL A 8 0.23 2.64 -12.65
N LEU A 9 0.69 1.55 -12.03
CA LEU A 9 0.20 1.06 -10.75
C LEU A 9 1.10 1.54 -9.61
N ALA A 10 0.54 2.27 -8.66
CA ALA A 10 1.22 2.56 -7.39
C ALA A 10 0.98 1.41 -6.40
N VAL A 11 2.05 0.76 -5.97
CA VAL A 11 2.03 -0.29 -4.95
C VAL A 11 2.50 0.29 -3.61
N ILE A 12 1.68 0.16 -2.57
CA ILE A 12 1.98 0.61 -1.20
C ILE A 12 2.10 -0.61 -0.28
N PRO A 13 3.32 -1.08 0.02
CA PRO A 13 3.54 -2.09 1.05
C PRO A 13 3.22 -1.53 2.44
N ALA A 14 2.23 -2.11 3.11
CA ALA A 14 1.80 -1.66 4.43
C ALA A 14 1.60 -2.84 5.38
N ARG A 15 2.70 -3.35 5.94
CA ARG A 15 2.62 -4.47 6.90
C ARG A 15 2.03 -4.09 8.25
N GLY A 16 1.37 -5.03 8.91
CA GLY A 16 0.84 -4.85 10.28
C GLY A 16 1.95 -4.67 11.32
N GLY A 17 2.97 -5.53 11.25
CA GLY A 17 4.12 -5.57 12.18
C GLY A 17 5.15 -4.47 11.94
N SER A 18 4.98 -3.30 12.55
CA SER A 18 5.98 -2.20 12.47
C SER A 18 7.05 -2.31 13.57
N LYS A 19 8.34 -2.35 13.19
CA LYS A 19 9.48 -2.45 14.13
C LYS A 19 9.63 -1.24 15.06
N GLY A 20 9.61 -0.03 14.49
CA GLY A 20 9.91 1.19 15.25
C GLY A 20 8.70 1.73 16.00
N ILE A 21 7.59 1.94 15.29
CA ILE A 21 6.36 2.48 15.86
C ILE A 21 5.27 1.43 15.70
N PRO A 22 4.76 0.82 16.79
CA PRO A 22 3.66 -0.13 16.71
C PRO A 22 2.48 0.43 15.92
N ARG A 23 1.95 -0.37 14.98
CA ARG A 23 0.80 -0.02 14.13
C ARG A 23 0.95 1.30 13.36
N LYS A 24 2.19 1.64 12.97
CA LYS A 24 2.55 2.92 12.29
C LYS A 24 1.59 3.34 11.18
N ASN A 25 1.19 2.42 10.31
CA ASN A 25 0.36 2.71 9.13
C ASN A 25 -1.07 3.20 9.49
N LEU A 26 -1.59 2.77 10.64
CA LEU A 26 -2.92 3.14 11.12
C LEU A 26 -2.89 4.30 12.10
N ARG A 27 -1.71 4.63 12.62
CA ARG A 27 -1.55 5.68 13.63
C ARG A 27 -1.97 7.03 13.04
N PRO A 28 -2.77 7.84 13.76
CA PRO A 28 -3.10 9.18 13.32
C PRO A 28 -1.86 10.07 13.21
N LEU A 29 -1.72 10.75 12.08
CA LEU A 29 -0.80 11.84 11.82
C LEU A 29 -1.64 13.02 11.31
N ALA A 30 -1.67 14.12 12.07
CA ALA A 30 -2.51 15.29 11.76
C ALA A 30 -3.98 14.93 11.48
N GLY A 31 -4.56 14.05 12.31
CA GLY A 31 -5.99 13.67 12.23
C GLY A 31 -6.35 12.61 11.19
N ARG A 32 -5.38 12.05 10.45
CA ARG A 32 -5.60 10.97 9.46
C ARG A 32 -4.63 9.81 9.69
N PRO A 33 -4.99 8.55 9.40
CA PRO A 33 -4.03 7.46 9.43
C PRO A 33 -2.82 7.77 8.53
N LEU A 34 -1.60 7.41 8.94
CA LEU A 34 -0.40 7.63 8.13
C LEU A 34 -0.56 7.09 6.70
N LEU A 35 -1.12 5.88 6.57
CA LEU A 35 -1.41 5.25 5.28
C LEU A 35 -2.32 6.11 4.39
N GLY A 36 -3.26 6.85 4.99
CA GLY A 36 -4.18 7.70 4.25
C GLY A 36 -3.50 8.88 3.57
N TRP A 37 -2.41 9.41 4.13
CA TRP A 37 -1.62 10.42 3.44
C TRP A 37 -0.98 9.89 2.16
N VAL A 38 -0.47 8.66 2.19
CA VAL A 38 0.18 8.03 1.03
C VAL A 38 -0.84 7.70 -0.05
N ILE A 39 -1.97 7.06 0.33
CA ILE A 39 -3.05 6.72 -0.62
C ILE A 39 -3.55 7.99 -1.32
N GLN A 40 -3.83 9.04 -0.56
CA GLN A 40 -4.33 10.29 -1.12
C GLN A 40 -3.30 10.95 -2.05
N ALA A 41 -2.02 10.94 -1.70
CA ALA A 41 -0.97 11.47 -2.57
C ALA A 41 -0.90 10.73 -3.91
N CYS A 42 -1.03 9.39 -3.89
CA CYS A 42 -1.09 8.58 -5.10
C CYS A 42 -2.34 8.91 -5.94
N GLN A 43 -3.51 8.98 -5.31
CA GLN A 43 -4.78 9.30 -6.00
C GLN A 43 -4.83 10.72 -6.59
N GLN A 44 -4.08 11.67 -6.01
CA GLN A 44 -3.98 13.04 -6.53
C GLN A 44 -2.94 13.19 -7.64
N SER A 45 -2.10 12.18 -7.86
CA SER A 45 -1.10 12.19 -8.92
C SER A 45 -1.75 11.99 -10.29
N LYS A 46 -1.39 12.84 -11.26
CA LYS A 46 -1.82 12.69 -12.66
C LYS A 46 -1.12 11.54 -13.39
N SER A 47 -0.09 10.96 -12.79
CA SER A 47 0.74 9.90 -13.38
C SER A 47 0.46 8.51 -12.81
N VAL A 48 -0.54 8.38 -11.92
CA VAL A 48 -0.90 7.10 -11.29
C VAL A 48 -2.33 6.78 -11.68
N ASP A 49 -2.54 5.62 -12.29
CA ASP A 49 -3.88 5.19 -12.71
C ASP A 49 -4.58 4.38 -11.62
N ARG A 50 -3.82 3.56 -10.90
CA ARG A 50 -4.32 2.63 -9.89
C ARG A 50 -3.45 2.67 -8.65
N VAL A 51 -4.08 2.47 -7.50
CA VAL A 51 -3.40 2.44 -6.20
C VAL A 51 -3.78 1.15 -5.48
N VAL A 52 -2.78 0.34 -5.17
CA VAL A 52 -2.95 -0.92 -4.43
C VAL A 52 -2.16 -0.90 -3.14
N VAL A 53 -2.79 -1.31 -2.05
CA VAL A 53 -2.13 -1.55 -0.77
C VAL A 53 -1.91 -3.05 -0.59
N SER A 54 -0.64 -3.47 -0.50
CA SER A 54 -0.26 -4.85 -0.21
C SER A 54 -0.01 -4.99 1.30
N THR A 55 -0.77 -5.85 1.98
CA THR A 55 -0.76 -5.98 3.44
C THR A 55 -1.05 -7.40 3.92
N ASP A 56 -0.48 -7.77 5.06
CA ASP A 56 -0.78 -8.99 5.83
C ASP A 56 -1.85 -8.76 6.92
N SER A 57 -2.38 -7.53 7.02
CA SER A 57 -3.28 -7.13 8.10
C SER A 57 -4.67 -6.76 7.58
N GLU A 58 -5.69 -7.48 8.04
CA GLU A 58 -7.09 -7.18 7.67
C GLU A 58 -7.51 -5.77 8.12
N GLU A 59 -6.98 -5.29 9.24
CA GLU A 59 -7.30 -3.94 9.72
C GLU A 59 -6.77 -2.86 8.76
N ILE A 60 -5.55 -3.04 8.26
CA ILE A 60 -4.96 -2.17 7.23
C ILE A 60 -5.78 -2.27 5.94
N ALA A 61 -6.17 -3.48 5.54
CA ALA A 61 -7.00 -3.73 4.38
C ALA A 61 -8.34 -2.96 4.44
N VAL A 62 -9.04 -3.04 5.57
CA VAL A 62 -10.31 -2.32 5.79
C VAL A 62 -10.12 -0.82 5.67
N VAL A 63 -9.06 -0.26 6.27
CA VAL A 63 -8.77 1.18 6.19
C VAL A 63 -8.41 1.61 4.76
N ALA A 64 -7.57 0.84 4.07
CA ALA A 64 -7.20 1.10 2.68
C ALA A 64 -8.41 1.11 1.74
N ARG A 65 -9.29 0.10 1.84
CA ARG A 65 -10.53 0.03 1.05
C ARG A 65 -11.44 1.24 1.32
N ARG A 66 -11.59 1.65 2.58
CA ARG A 66 -12.38 2.84 2.96
C ARG A 66 -11.81 4.14 2.39
N LEU A 67 -10.51 4.18 2.11
CA LEU A 67 -9.81 5.32 1.50
C LEU A 67 -9.77 5.22 -0.03
N GLY A 68 -10.42 4.22 -0.63
CA GLY A 68 -10.53 4.07 -2.09
C GLY A 68 -9.30 3.46 -2.76
N ALA A 69 -8.42 2.78 -2.02
CA ALA A 69 -7.34 1.98 -2.60
C ALA A 69 -7.80 0.53 -2.83
N GLU A 70 -7.28 -0.09 -3.88
CA GLU A 70 -7.33 -1.54 -4.04
C GLU A 70 -6.48 -2.21 -2.96
N VAL A 71 -6.78 -3.48 -2.64
CA VAL A 71 -6.05 -4.21 -1.59
C VAL A 71 -5.69 -5.60 -2.04
N ILE A 72 -4.43 -5.96 -1.77
CA ILE A 72 -3.93 -7.32 -1.85
C ILE A 72 -3.60 -7.78 -0.44
N LEU A 73 -4.31 -8.83 0.01
CA LEU A 73 -3.95 -9.56 1.22
C LEU A 73 -2.83 -10.54 0.85
N ARG A 74 -1.61 -10.23 1.26
CA ARG A 74 -0.42 -11.03 0.94
C ARG A 74 -0.18 -12.11 1.99
N ASP A 75 0.57 -13.15 1.60
CA ASP A 75 1.05 -14.16 2.54
C ASP A 75 1.86 -13.49 3.67
N PRO A 76 1.55 -13.76 4.96
CA PRO A 76 2.31 -13.24 6.10
C PRO A 76 3.83 -13.48 6.01
N LYS A 77 4.29 -14.53 5.31
CA LYS A 77 5.72 -14.78 5.05
C LYS A 77 6.38 -13.62 4.31
N LEU A 78 5.65 -12.94 3.42
CA LEU A 78 6.12 -11.76 2.70
C LEU A 78 6.11 -10.48 3.57
N ALA A 79 5.66 -10.56 4.82
CA ALA A 79 5.67 -9.47 5.78
C ALA A 79 6.78 -9.57 6.83
N GLU A 80 7.56 -10.65 6.80
CA GLU A 80 8.67 -10.86 7.71
C GLU A 80 9.75 -9.78 7.56
N ASP A 81 10.52 -9.62 8.63
CA ASP A 81 11.54 -8.58 8.76
C ASP A 81 12.73 -8.71 7.81
N VAL A 82 12.97 -9.92 7.31
CA VAL A 82 14.05 -10.25 6.37
C VAL A 82 13.63 -10.03 4.91
N VAL A 83 12.33 -9.89 4.64
CA VAL A 83 11.80 -9.77 3.28
C VAL A 83 12.04 -8.36 2.75
N THR A 84 12.70 -8.29 1.60
CA THR A 84 12.96 -7.05 0.87
C THR A 84 11.75 -6.62 0.05
N LEU A 85 11.83 -5.45 -0.59
CA LEU A 85 10.72 -4.90 -1.34
C LEU A 85 10.38 -5.71 -2.61
N ASP A 86 11.38 -6.22 -3.33
CA ASP A 86 11.20 -6.91 -4.62
C ASP A 86 10.16 -8.04 -4.61
N PRO A 87 10.19 -9.04 -3.69
CA PRO A 87 9.18 -10.10 -3.66
C PRO A 87 7.77 -9.59 -3.33
N VAL A 88 7.66 -8.49 -2.57
CA VAL A 88 6.38 -7.85 -2.26
C VAL A 88 5.80 -7.17 -3.50
N ILE A 89 6.65 -6.51 -4.28
CA ILE A 89 6.21 -5.87 -5.53
C ILE A 89 5.82 -6.94 -6.56
N HIS A 90 6.59 -8.03 -6.67
CA HIS A 90 6.25 -9.16 -7.53
C HIS A 90 4.86 -9.73 -7.19
N ASP A 91 4.60 -10.05 -5.91
CA ASP A 91 3.28 -10.51 -5.44
C ASP A 91 2.14 -9.54 -5.78
N ALA A 92 2.41 -8.24 -5.80
CA ALA A 92 1.40 -7.23 -6.09
C ALA A 92 1.05 -7.07 -7.59
N VAL A 93 1.82 -7.68 -8.50
CA VAL A 93 1.67 -7.49 -9.96
C VAL A 93 1.47 -8.80 -10.73
N THR A 94 1.42 -9.95 -10.05
CA THR A 94 1.21 -11.28 -10.64
C THR A 94 -0.06 -11.92 -10.11
#